data_AF-A0A9X3NEP6-F1
#
_entry.id   AF-A0A9X3NEP6-F1
#
_cell.length_a   1.000
_cell.length_b   1.000
_cell.length_c   1.000
_cell.angle_alpha   90.00
_cell.angle_beta   90.00
_cell.angle_gamma   90.00
#
_symmetry.space_group_name_H-M   'P 1'
#
loop_
_entity.id
_entity.type
_entity.pdbx_description
1 polymer ?
#
loop_
_entity_poly.entity_id
_entity_poly.type
_entity_poly.pdbx_seq_one_letter_code
_entity_poly.pdbx_strand_id
1 'polypeptide(L)'
;DLGATGPAGATGAPGAAGAAGVSGADGAPGATGLAGPKGEKGDVVYKRTVIVSPCGSPEDSGKALLSVLRAATAPAACVPTGTVAAAAIDSPYLIKLEPGVYRLPADDAKLVLPDYVDLEGSGVGATRILGSIDVPGHSELRDFTVSASGLSGGVVSLLSGSESVLDTVAIEAKVTEAAAGLQVALNLDRAARAVVRDSRVTASSQNTASMAIQSVGSSPVITGTDVSAVITTDSGQPRALRVAAGSALVQDSRLTVGGLANGIGVLANDSGDGSPTEVVLRDTTVDVRGAALSATGGATTANVYSSTLIGTPVSLSATAATINVLASVLSNHKVIGAGSVMRCVASVRPDFTTAVSASC
;
A
#
# COMPACT_ATOMS: atom_id res chain seq x y z
N ASP A 1 -65.98 -45.78 72.52
CA ASP A 1 -65.05 -46.34 71.53
C ASP A 1 -64.60 -45.30 70.53
N LEU A 2 -63.30 -45.18 70.34
CA LEU A 2 -62.60 -44.18 69.52
C LEU A 2 -62.62 -44.64 68.05
N GLY A 3 -63.09 -43.80 67.12
CA GLY A 3 -63.12 -44.11 65.69
C GLY A 3 -61.72 -44.14 65.07
N ALA A 4 -61.41 -45.19 64.30
CA ALA A 4 -60.11 -45.35 63.64
C ALA A 4 -59.84 -44.23 62.62
N THR A 5 -58.63 -43.67 62.68
CA THR A 5 -58.12 -42.64 61.76
C THR A 5 -57.99 -43.20 60.34
N GLY A 6 -58.45 -42.45 59.34
CA GLY A 6 -58.38 -42.83 57.93
C GLY A 6 -56.94 -42.91 57.40
N PRO A 7 -56.67 -43.75 56.38
CA PRO A 7 -55.34 -43.91 55.82
C PRO A 7 -54.83 -42.62 55.17
N ALA A 8 -53.51 -42.39 55.25
CA ALA A 8 -52.85 -41.23 54.67
C ALA A 8 -52.97 -41.19 53.13
N GLY A 9 -53.17 -40.00 52.58
CA GLY A 9 -53.30 -39.79 51.13
C GLY A 9 -52.02 -40.13 50.36
N ALA A 10 -52.19 -40.65 49.14
CA ALA A 10 -51.08 -41.05 48.28
C ALA A 10 -50.20 -39.85 47.87
N THR A 11 -48.88 -40.04 47.88
CA THR A 11 -47.89 -39.05 47.43
C THR A 11 -48.02 -38.79 45.93
N GLY A 12 -47.98 -37.51 45.53
CA GLY A 12 -48.10 -37.11 44.12
C GLY A 12 -46.96 -37.64 43.24
N ALA A 13 -47.27 -37.88 41.96
CA ALA A 13 -46.32 -38.41 40.98
C ALA A 13 -45.16 -37.42 40.70
N PRO A 14 -43.93 -37.91 40.45
CA PRO A 14 -42.79 -37.05 40.08
C PRO A 14 -43.05 -36.26 38.79
N GLY A 15 -42.53 -35.03 38.72
CA GLY A 15 -42.63 -34.17 37.53
C GLY A 15 -41.86 -34.71 36.32
N ALA A 16 -42.34 -34.39 35.11
CA ALA A 16 -41.71 -34.83 33.86
C ALA A 16 -40.30 -34.25 33.69
N ALA A 17 -39.39 -35.05 33.11
CA ALA A 17 -38.02 -34.64 32.82
C ALA A 17 -37.98 -33.53 31.75
N GLY A 18 -37.09 -32.55 31.92
CA GLY A 18 -36.89 -31.45 30.97
C GLY A 18 -36.33 -31.92 29.62
N ALA A 19 -36.69 -31.23 28.53
CA ALA A 19 -36.21 -31.55 27.19
C ALA A 19 -34.69 -31.38 27.05
N ALA A 20 -34.06 -32.25 26.25
CA ALA A 20 -32.63 -32.19 25.96
C ALA A 20 -32.26 -30.90 25.19
N GLY A 21 -31.13 -30.29 25.56
CA GLY A 21 -30.61 -29.10 24.87
C GLY A 21 -30.17 -29.41 23.44
N VAL A 22 -30.34 -28.43 22.53
CA VAL A 22 -29.91 -28.55 21.13
C VAL A 22 -28.38 -28.55 21.02
N SER A 23 -27.83 -29.42 20.17
CA SER A 23 -26.39 -29.45 19.85
C SER A 23 -25.95 -28.14 19.19
N GLY A 24 -24.80 -27.59 19.60
CA GLY A 24 -24.21 -26.40 18.99
C GLY A 24 -23.83 -26.63 17.53
N ALA A 25 -23.96 -25.61 16.68
CA ALA A 25 -23.57 -25.68 15.28
C ALA A 25 -22.04 -25.82 15.14
N ASP A 26 -21.60 -26.66 14.19
CA ASP A 26 -20.19 -26.86 13.89
C ASP A 26 -19.53 -25.54 13.45
N GLY A 27 -18.31 -25.29 13.93
CA GLY A 27 -17.54 -24.09 13.58
C GLY A 27 -17.21 -24.05 12.09
N ALA A 28 -17.23 -22.85 11.49
CA ALA A 28 -16.84 -22.66 10.10
C ALA A 28 -15.39 -23.14 9.85
N PRO A 29 -15.09 -23.77 8.69
CA PRO A 29 -13.72 -24.14 8.33
C PRO A 29 -12.77 -22.93 8.38
N GLY A 30 -11.58 -23.12 8.95
CA GLY A 30 -10.55 -22.09 8.99
C GLY A 30 -10.10 -21.68 7.58
N ALA A 31 -9.72 -20.40 7.41
CA ALA A 31 -9.21 -19.90 6.14
C ALA A 31 -7.97 -20.67 5.70
N THR A 32 -7.91 -21.07 4.42
CA THR A 32 -6.73 -21.67 3.81
C THR A 32 -5.53 -20.75 4.01
N GLY A 33 -4.43 -21.27 4.58
CA GLY A 33 -3.20 -20.51 4.77
C GLY A 33 -2.68 -19.96 3.43
N LEU A 34 -2.14 -18.73 3.46
CA LEU A 34 -1.52 -18.12 2.29
C LEU A 34 -0.36 -19.02 1.81
N ALA A 35 -0.21 -19.15 0.49
CA ALA A 35 1.00 -19.74 -0.08
C ALA A 35 2.22 -19.02 0.49
N GLY A 36 3.23 -19.78 0.93
CA GLY A 36 4.48 -19.21 1.43
C GLY A 36 5.13 -18.28 0.40
N PRO A 37 6.02 -17.36 0.82
CA PRO A 37 6.73 -16.50 -0.11
C PRO A 37 7.40 -17.37 -1.19
N LYS A 38 7.23 -16.97 -2.46
CA LYS A 38 8.00 -17.54 -3.57
C LYS A 38 9.47 -17.37 -3.22
N GLY A 39 10.25 -18.45 -3.29
CA GLY A 39 11.69 -18.40 -3.01
C GLY A 39 12.38 -17.29 -3.79
N GLU A 40 13.47 -16.76 -3.24
CA GLU A 40 14.32 -15.75 -3.87
C GLU A 40 14.54 -16.10 -5.35
N LYS A 41 14.36 -15.12 -6.24
CA LYS A 41 14.64 -15.26 -7.68
C LYS A 41 16.11 -15.68 -7.76
N GLY A 42 16.38 -16.88 -8.27
CA GLY A 42 17.76 -17.29 -8.55
C GLY A 42 18.46 -16.22 -9.40
N ASP A 43 19.76 -16.02 -9.18
CA ASP A 43 20.58 -15.00 -9.84
C ASP A 43 20.13 -14.78 -11.29
N VAL A 44 19.56 -13.61 -11.57
CA VAL A 44 19.09 -13.27 -12.91
C VAL A 44 20.31 -13.17 -13.81
N VAL A 45 20.44 -14.09 -14.75
CA VAL A 45 21.50 -14.01 -15.77
C VAL A 45 21.02 -13.02 -16.84
N TYR A 46 21.55 -11.79 -16.76
CA TYR A 46 21.28 -10.77 -17.77
C TYR A 46 22.01 -11.06 -19.08
N LYS A 47 21.31 -10.90 -20.21
CA LYS A 47 21.93 -11.02 -21.53
C LYS A 47 22.97 -9.93 -21.78
N ARG A 48 22.69 -8.73 -21.26
CA ARG A 48 23.60 -7.59 -21.31
C ARG A 48 23.38 -6.69 -20.10
N THR A 49 24.48 -6.19 -19.57
CA THR A 49 24.48 -5.04 -18.65
C THR A 49 24.92 -3.80 -19.42
N VAL A 50 24.09 -2.77 -19.41
CA VAL A 50 24.40 -1.44 -19.95
C VAL A 50 24.71 -0.52 -18.77
N ILE A 51 25.89 0.08 -18.78
CA ILE A 51 26.31 1.03 -17.75
C ILE A 51 26.07 2.44 -18.29
N VAL A 52 25.47 3.27 -17.45
CA VAL A 52 25.26 4.70 -17.74
C VAL A 52 25.95 5.51 -16.65
N SER A 53 27.05 6.15 -17.02
CA SER A 53 27.76 7.09 -16.16
C SER A 53 27.13 8.48 -16.22
N PRO A 54 27.09 9.24 -15.12
CA PRO A 54 26.76 10.66 -15.19
C PRO A 54 27.89 11.41 -15.93
N CYS A 55 27.53 12.52 -16.55
CA CYS A 55 28.42 13.26 -17.41
C CYS A 55 27.89 14.68 -17.61
N GLY A 56 28.81 15.64 -17.78
CA GLY A 56 28.45 17.04 -18.01
C GLY A 56 27.48 17.57 -16.95
N SER A 57 26.29 17.96 -17.39
CA SER A 57 25.18 18.37 -16.52
C SER A 57 24.25 17.21 -16.16
N PRO A 58 23.40 17.34 -15.12
CA PRO A 58 22.35 16.37 -14.85
C PRO A 58 21.43 16.11 -16.04
N GLU A 59 21.20 17.12 -16.89
CA GLU A 59 20.38 16.99 -18.10
C GLU A 59 21.09 16.15 -19.18
N ASP A 60 22.40 16.31 -19.33
CA ASP A 60 23.20 15.48 -20.25
C ASP A 60 23.21 14.02 -19.79
N SER A 61 23.34 13.81 -18.47
CA SER A 61 23.23 12.48 -17.85
C SER A 61 21.86 11.86 -18.11
N GLY A 62 20.77 12.64 -17.97
CA GLY A 62 19.42 12.20 -18.31
C GLY A 62 19.26 11.85 -19.78
N LYS A 63 19.77 12.67 -20.71
CA LYS A 63 19.77 12.37 -22.15
C LYS A 63 20.54 11.08 -22.47
N ALA A 64 21.68 10.84 -21.82
CA ALA A 64 22.40 9.58 -21.94
C ALA A 64 21.58 8.38 -21.47
N LEU A 65 20.91 8.48 -20.31
CA LEU A 65 20.01 7.44 -19.84
C LEU A 65 18.88 7.17 -20.86
N LEU A 66 18.28 8.21 -21.42
CA LEU A 66 17.24 8.07 -22.44
C LEU A 66 17.77 7.40 -23.73
N SER A 67 19.01 7.70 -24.14
CA SER A 67 19.63 7.11 -25.33
C SER A 67 19.86 5.60 -25.24
N VAL A 68 19.88 5.04 -24.01
CA VAL A 68 19.96 3.58 -23.83
C VAL A 68 18.68 2.89 -24.30
N LEU A 69 17.52 3.50 -24.10
CA LEU A 69 16.22 2.86 -24.28
C LEU A 69 15.56 3.14 -25.63
N ARG A 70 15.96 4.23 -26.29
CA ARG A 70 15.38 4.69 -27.55
C ARG A 70 16.48 5.16 -28.48
N ALA A 71 16.20 5.21 -29.78
CA ALA A 71 17.09 5.73 -30.81
C ALA A 71 17.26 7.27 -30.68
N ALA A 72 17.74 7.73 -29.53
CA ALA A 72 18.08 9.12 -29.24
C ALA A 72 19.61 9.26 -29.25
N THR A 73 20.10 10.39 -29.76
CA THR A 73 21.53 10.65 -29.79
C THR A 73 22.00 11.02 -28.38
N ALA A 74 22.88 10.20 -27.81
CA ALA A 74 23.53 10.52 -26.55
C ALA A 74 24.45 11.75 -26.72
N PRO A 75 24.60 12.63 -25.71
CA PRO A 75 25.60 13.68 -25.77
C PRO A 75 27.00 13.08 -25.97
N ALA A 76 27.87 13.74 -26.75
CA ALA A 76 29.20 13.19 -27.09
C ALA A 76 30.08 12.91 -25.86
N ALA A 77 29.89 13.67 -24.78
CA ALA A 77 30.56 13.47 -23.49
C ALA A 77 29.97 12.31 -22.64
N CYS A 78 28.93 11.66 -23.15
CA CYS A 78 27.99 10.85 -22.41
C CYS A 78 27.56 9.65 -23.25
N VAL A 79 28.50 8.75 -23.56
CA VAL A 79 28.21 7.58 -24.38
C VAL A 79 28.01 6.37 -23.46
N PRO A 80 26.78 5.82 -23.34
CA PRO A 80 26.55 4.60 -22.57
C PRO A 80 27.32 3.40 -23.18
N THR A 81 27.53 2.34 -22.39
CA THR A 81 28.23 1.13 -22.88
C THR A 81 27.43 0.30 -23.89
N GLY A 82 26.20 0.69 -24.18
CA GLY A 82 25.31 0.06 -25.15
C GLY A 82 23.92 0.66 -25.18
N THR A 83 23.07 0.05 -26.00
CA THR A 83 21.64 0.33 -26.07
C THR A 83 20.85 -0.95 -25.77
N VAL A 84 19.58 -0.80 -25.39
CA VAL A 84 18.62 -1.88 -25.19
C VAL A 84 17.80 -2.00 -26.47
N ALA A 85 18.11 -3.01 -27.29
CA ALA A 85 17.41 -3.29 -28.54
C ALA A 85 16.51 -4.52 -28.34
N ALA A 86 15.25 -4.28 -27.95
CA ALA A 86 14.20 -5.29 -27.74
C ALA A 86 14.51 -6.33 -26.64
N ALA A 87 14.29 -5.95 -25.38
CA ALA A 87 14.31 -6.89 -24.26
C ALA A 87 13.08 -7.82 -24.30
N ALA A 88 13.28 -9.06 -23.85
CA ALA A 88 12.27 -10.11 -23.79
C ALA A 88 12.57 -11.06 -22.61
N ILE A 89 11.62 -11.94 -22.26
CA ILE A 89 11.76 -12.86 -21.12
C ILE A 89 13.01 -13.75 -21.20
N ASP A 90 13.43 -14.11 -22.41
CA ASP A 90 14.62 -14.93 -22.69
C ASP A 90 15.91 -14.11 -22.88
N SER A 91 15.77 -12.79 -22.84
CA SER A 91 16.81 -11.82 -23.17
C SER A 91 16.71 -10.60 -22.24
N PRO A 92 16.77 -10.77 -20.90
CA PRO A 92 16.63 -9.66 -19.96
C PRO A 92 17.87 -8.76 -20.01
N TYR A 93 17.66 -7.46 -19.86
CA TYR A 93 18.74 -6.47 -19.79
C TYR A 93 18.80 -5.87 -18.39
N LEU A 94 20.01 -5.54 -17.96
CA LEU A 94 20.23 -4.69 -16.80
C LEU A 94 20.75 -3.33 -17.26
N ILE A 95 20.13 -2.27 -16.78
CA ILE A 95 20.71 -0.92 -16.84
C ILE A 95 21.26 -0.60 -15.46
N LYS A 96 22.58 -0.44 -15.37
CA LYS A 96 23.27 -0.03 -14.15
C LYS A 96 23.62 1.45 -14.23
N LEU A 97 23.12 2.22 -13.27
CA LEU A 97 23.44 3.64 -13.13
C LEU A 97 24.52 3.82 -12.07
N GLU A 98 25.57 4.54 -12.44
CA GLU A 98 26.60 4.97 -11.50
C GLU A 98 26.06 6.07 -10.56
N PRO A 99 26.78 6.41 -9.47
CA PRO A 99 26.37 7.48 -8.57
C PRO A 99 26.31 8.82 -9.31
N GLY A 100 25.18 9.51 -9.25
CA GLY A 100 24.96 10.75 -9.98
C GLY A 100 23.50 11.18 -10.07
N VAL A 101 23.27 12.34 -10.68
CA VAL A 101 21.94 12.90 -10.90
C VAL A 101 21.60 12.84 -12.39
N TYR A 102 20.51 12.16 -12.72
CA TYR A 102 20.01 11.98 -14.08
C TYR A 102 18.70 12.74 -14.21
N ARG A 103 18.75 13.96 -14.75
CA ARG A 103 17.57 14.81 -14.94
C ARG A 103 16.95 14.54 -16.30
N LEU A 104 15.75 13.98 -16.32
CA LEU A 104 15.00 13.82 -17.55
C LEU A 104 14.63 15.20 -18.10
N PRO A 105 14.77 15.44 -19.42
CA PRO A 105 14.42 16.72 -20.04
C PRO A 105 12.97 17.12 -19.79
N ALA A 106 12.66 18.41 -19.71
CA ALA A 106 11.30 18.88 -19.40
C ALA A 106 10.28 18.51 -20.49
N ASP A 107 10.73 18.44 -21.75
CA ASP A 107 9.97 17.98 -22.92
C ASP A 107 9.84 16.46 -23.00
N ASP A 108 10.56 15.72 -22.16
CA ASP A 108 10.65 14.27 -22.17
C ASP A 108 10.88 13.71 -20.76
N ALA A 109 10.04 14.16 -19.81
CA ALA A 109 10.23 13.98 -18.38
C ALA A 109 9.90 12.55 -17.88
N LYS A 110 9.78 11.57 -18.78
CA LYS A 110 9.33 10.20 -18.50
C LYS A 110 10.27 9.16 -19.11
N LEU A 111 10.83 8.30 -18.26
CA LEU A 111 11.62 7.13 -18.62
C LEU A 111 10.68 5.93 -18.75
N VAL A 112 10.41 5.47 -19.97
CA VAL A 112 9.59 4.27 -20.20
C VAL A 112 10.54 3.08 -20.37
N LEU A 113 10.54 2.16 -19.41
CA LEU A 113 11.28 0.91 -19.51
C LEU A 113 10.52 -0.07 -20.41
N PRO A 114 11.20 -0.82 -21.28
CA PRO A 114 10.63 -2.01 -21.90
C PRO A 114 10.38 -3.11 -20.85
N ASP A 115 9.53 -4.08 -21.16
CA ASP A 115 9.41 -5.30 -20.35
C ASP A 115 10.77 -6.02 -20.25
N TYR A 116 11.03 -6.66 -19.11
CA TYR A 116 12.26 -7.44 -18.85
C TYR A 116 13.55 -6.59 -18.87
N VAL A 117 13.45 -5.30 -18.54
CA VAL A 117 14.59 -4.41 -18.36
C VAL A 117 14.65 -3.97 -16.91
N ASP A 118 15.59 -4.54 -16.17
CA ASP A 118 15.83 -4.14 -14.79
C ASP A 118 16.66 -2.85 -14.77
N LEU A 119 16.39 -1.99 -13.79
CA LEU A 119 17.11 -0.75 -13.56
C LEU A 119 17.68 -0.76 -12.15
N GLU A 120 19.01 -0.68 -12.05
CA GLU A 120 19.73 -0.70 -10.80
C GLU A 120 20.58 0.57 -10.65
N GLY A 121 20.44 1.27 -9.53
CA GLY A 121 21.33 2.37 -9.18
C GLY A 121 22.50 1.94 -8.31
N SER A 122 23.25 2.91 -7.82
CA SER A 122 24.39 2.68 -6.92
C SER A 122 24.04 2.93 -5.44
N GLY A 123 22.76 2.97 -5.11
CA GLY A 123 22.22 3.17 -3.77
C GLY A 123 21.24 4.34 -3.69
N VAL A 124 20.28 4.23 -2.77
CA VAL A 124 19.38 5.33 -2.39
C VAL A 124 20.21 6.53 -1.92
N GLY A 125 19.99 7.70 -2.54
CA GLY A 125 20.77 8.92 -2.28
C GLY A 125 22.09 9.04 -3.08
N ALA A 126 22.63 7.94 -3.60
CA ALA A 126 23.81 7.96 -4.48
C ALA A 126 23.44 8.14 -5.95
N THR A 127 22.41 7.43 -6.42
CA THR A 127 21.84 7.59 -7.76
C THR A 127 20.48 8.25 -7.64
N ARG A 128 20.26 9.37 -8.35
CA ARG A 128 18.99 10.10 -8.34
C ARG A 128 18.48 10.40 -9.75
N ILE A 129 17.29 9.93 -10.08
CA ILE A 129 16.58 10.25 -11.32
C ILE A 129 15.58 11.37 -11.01
N LEU A 130 15.69 12.50 -11.73
CA LEU A 130 14.74 13.60 -11.63
C LEU A 130 13.77 13.53 -12.80
N GLY A 131 12.53 13.14 -12.52
CA GLY A 131 11.50 12.89 -13.51
C GLY A 131 10.62 11.71 -13.10
N SER A 132 9.99 11.11 -14.10
CA SER A 132 9.00 10.04 -13.96
C SER A 132 9.52 8.75 -14.58
N ILE A 133 9.15 7.59 -14.04
CA ILE A 133 9.46 6.30 -14.66
C ILE A 133 8.16 5.52 -14.88
N ASP A 134 8.10 4.78 -15.98
CA ASP A 134 7.01 3.87 -16.33
C ASP A 134 7.56 2.50 -16.62
N VAL A 135 7.00 1.52 -15.94
CA VAL A 135 7.37 0.12 -15.97
C VAL A 135 6.13 -0.65 -16.42
N PRO A 136 6.06 -1.12 -17.68
CA PRO A 136 4.89 -1.82 -18.20
C PRO A 136 4.69 -3.20 -17.57
N GLY A 137 5.77 -3.83 -17.07
CA GLY A 137 5.71 -5.13 -16.41
C GLY A 137 7.07 -5.81 -16.30
N HIS A 138 7.11 -6.91 -15.54
CA HIS A 138 8.19 -7.90 -15.50
C HIS A 138 9.62 -7.35 -15.32
N SER A 139 9.75 -6.20 -14.65
CA SER A 139 11.02 -5.52 -14.45
C SER A 139 11.21 -5.20 -12.98
N GLU A 140 12.46 -5.19 -12.53
CA GLU A 140 12.86 -4.80 -11.19
C GLU A 140 13.56 -3.44 -11.20
N LEU A 141 13.14 -2.57 -10.28
CA LEU A 141 13.84 -1.34 -9.97
C LEU A 141 14.47 -1.45 -8.60
N ARG A 142 15.77 -1.13 -8.47
CA ARG A 142 16.47 -1.20 -7.19
C ARG A 142 17.59 -0.20 -7.01
N ASP A 143 17.86 0.15 -5.75
CA ASP A 143 19.04 0.91 -5.32
C ASP A 143 19.16 2.33 -5.90
N PHE A 144 18.06 3.09 -5.99
CA PHE A 144 18.12 4.50 -6.37
C PHE A 144 16.98 5.34 -5.79
N THR A 145 17.08 6.64 -6.02
CA THR A 145 16.03 7.61 -5.73
C THR A 145 15.40 8.15 -7.01
N VAL A 146 14.07 8.15 -7.11
CA VAL A 146 13.33 8.85 -8.17
C VAL A 146 12.58 10.03 -7.56
N SER A 147 12.56 11.15 -8.25
CA SER A 147 11.88 12.35 -7.75
C SER A 147 11.26 13.19 -8.84
N ALA A 148 10.01 13.60 -8.63
CA ALA A 148 9.31 14.52 -9.50
C ALA A 148 8.89 15.77 -8.74
N SER A 149 9.15 16.95 -9.33
CA SER A 149 8.77 18.25 -8.78
C SER A 149 8.27 19.21 -9.86
N GLY A 150 7.28 20.04 -9.54
CA GLY A 150 6.87 21.16 -10.39
C GLY A 150 6.04 20.80 -11.64
N LEU A 151 5.45 19.61 -11.69
CA LEU A 151 4.64 19.17 -12.83
C LEU A 151 3.16 19.60 -12.67
N SER A 152 2.68 20.45 -13.58
CA SER A 152 1.24 20.68 -13.77
C SER A 152 0.63 19.45 -14.43
N GLY A 153 -0.41 18.84 -13.85
CA GLY A 153 -1.13 17.73 -14.50
C GLY A 153 -1.18 16.41 -13.73
N GLY A 154 -0.73 16.40 -12.48
CA GLY A 154 -0.88 15.24 -11.62
C GLY A 154 0.11 14.14 -11.98
N VAL A 155 1.13 14.03 -11.14
CA VAL A 155 1.88 12.80 -10.91
C VAL A 155 2.84 12.30 -12.00
N VAL A 156 4.02 11.78 -11.62
CA VAL A 156 4.45 10.37 -11.76
C VAL A 156 5.74 10.22 -10.96
N SER A 157 5.91 9.14 -10.20
CA SER A 157 7.28 8.75 -9.86
C SER A 157 7.58 7.29 -10.17
N LEU A 158 6.61 6.36 -10.14
CA LEU A 158 6.69 5.09 -10.88
C LEU A 158 5.26 4.63 -11.27
N LEU A 159 5.03 4.25 -12.53
CA LEU A 159 3.90 3.40 -12.92
C LEU A 159 4.43 1.96 -13.01
N SER A 160 3.89 1.04 -12.22
CA SER A 160 4.34 -0.35 -12.22
C SER A 160 3.23 -1.24 -12.75
N GLY A 161 3.47 -1.88 -13.87
CA GLY A 161 2.60 -2.91 -14.44
C GLY A 161 2.86 -4.29 -13.87
N SER A 162 2.29 -5.31 -14.49
CA SER A 162 2.15 -6.65 -13.89
C SER A 162 3.51 -7.30 -13.59
N GLU A 163 3.62 -7.92 -12.41
CA GLU A 163 4.81 -8.63 -11.93
C GLU A 163 6.09 -7.81 -11.76
N SER A 164 6.00 -6.47 -11.74
CA SER A 164 7.16 -5.63 -11.47
C SER A 164 7.50 -5.59 -9.98
N VAL A 165 8.78 -5.40 -9.67
CA VAL A 165 9.31 -5.35 -8.30
C VAL A 165 10.01 -4.02 -8.07
N LEU A 166 9.71 -3.38 -6.94
CA LEU A 166 10.45 -2.26 -6.40
C LEU A 166 11.16 -2.74 -5.14
N ASP A 167 12.49 -2.75 -5.15
CA ASP A 167 13.31 -3.20 -4.02
C ASP A 167 14.28 -2.07 -3.64
N THR A 168 14.21 -1.57 -2.41
CA THR A 168 15.15 -0.56 -1.94
C THR A 168 15.15 0.70 -2.83
N VAL A 169 13.96 1.19 -3.18
CA VAL A 169 13.77 2.41 -3.98
C VAL A 169 13.18 3.53 -3.11
N ALA A 170 13.74 4.74 -3.24
CA ALA A 170 13.13 5.94 -2.67
C ALA A 170 12.37 6.72 -3.75
N ILE A 171 11.08 6.98 -3.50
CA ILE A 171 10.17 7.67 -4.42
C ILE A 171 9.72 8.97 -3.75
N GLU A 172 9.99 10.09 -4.39
CA GLU A 172 9.68 11.42 -3.84
C GLU A 172 8.88 12.28 -4.84
N ALA A 173 7.59 12.48 -4.56
CA ALA A 173 6.76 13.44 -5.29
C ALA A 173 6.56 14.72 -4.48
N LYS A 174 6.94 15.86 -5.04
CA LYS A 174 6.79 17.17 -4.38
C LYS A 174 6.10 18.19 -5.28
N VAL A 175 4.99 18.74 -4.79
CA VAL A 175 4.26 19.82 -5.49
C VAL A 175 4.40 21.13 -4.74
N THR A 176 4.99 22.11 -5.41
CA THR A 176 5.34 23.43 -4.87
C THR A 176 4.47 24.56 -5.37
N GLU A 177 3.54 24.30 -6.29
CA GLU A 177 2.62 25.31 -6.84
C GLU A 177 1.18 24.84 -6.74
N ALA A 178 0.22 25.76 -6.91
CA ALA A 178 -1.21 25.49 -7.04
C ALA A 178 -1.54 24.73 -8.33
N ALA A 179 -0.92 23.58 -8.54
CA ALA A 179 -1.26 22.67 -9.61
C ALA A 179 -2.58 22.00 -9.27
N ALA A 180 -3.66 22.34 -9.97
CA ALA A 180 -4.92 21.62 -9.88
C ALA A 180 -4.70 20.14 -10.26
N GLY A 181 -5.01 19.21 -9.34
CA GLY A 181 -4.92 17.77 -9.61
C GLY A 181 -4.55 16.91 -8.40
N LEU A 182 -4.87 15.62 -8.48
CA LEU A 182 -4.45 14.61 -7.51
C LEU A 182 -2.96 14.29 -7.71
N GLN A 183 -2.19 14.25 -6.62
CA GLN A 183 -0.76 13.92 -6.67
C GLN A 183 -0.52 12.52 -6.10
N VAL A 184 0.12 11.61 -6.83
CA VAL A 184 0.28 10.17 -6.47
C VAL A 184 1.75 9.69 -6.56
N ALA A 185 2.55 9.67 -5.50
CA ALA A 185 3.98 9.30 -5.68
C ALA A 185 4.21 7.96 -6.41
N LEU A 186 3.45 6.92 -6.06
CA LEU A 186 3.51 5.61 -6.70
C LEU A 186 2.14 5.18 -7.21
N ASN A 187 2.05 4.92 -8.51
CA ASN A 187 0.84 4.41 -9.14
C ASN A 187 1.02 2.93 -9.53
N LEU A 188 0.20 2.05 -8.95
CA LEU A 188 0.19 0.60 -9.18
C LEU A 188 -1.04 0.15 -9.97
N ASP A 189 -1.70 1.06 -10.69
CA ASP A 189 -2.85 0.77 -11.54
C ASP A 189 -2.44 -0.23 -12.63
N ARG A 190 -3.28 -1.25 -12.89
CA ARG A 190 -3.03 -2.33 -13.87
C ARG A 190 -1.86 -3.27 -13.55
N ALA A 191 -1.26 -3.19 -12.36
CA ALA A 191 -0.32 -4.20 -11.89
C ALA A 191 -1.06 -5.42 -11.34
N ALA A 192 -1.17 -6.52 -12.09
CA ALA A 192 -1.84 -7.71 -11.56
C ALA A 192 -1.21 -8.17 -10.22
N ARG A 193 0.11 -7.97 -10.05
CA ARG A 193 0.90 -8.40 -8.87
C ARG A 193 2.20 -7.59 -8.68
N ALA A 194 2.12 -6.27 -8.48
CA ALA A 194 3.32 -5.50 -8.14
C ALA A 194 3.82 -5.83 -6.72
N VAL A 195 5.13 -5.84 -6.53
CA VAL A 195 5.74 -5.98 -5.20
C VAL A 195 6.55 -4.72 -4.89
N VAL A 196 6.29 -4.13 -3.73
CA VAL A 196 7.07 -3.01 -3.18
C VAL A 196 7.66 -3.49 -1.88
N ARG A 197 8.98 -3.56 -1.80
CA ARG A 197 9.71 -4.04 -0.62
C ARG A 197 10.85 -3.10 -0.24
N ASP A 198 11.07 -2.97 1.06
CA ASP A 198 12.22 -2.27 1.65
C ASP A 198 12.41 -0.84 1.10
N SER A 199 11.31 -0.21 0.71
CA SER A 199 11.29 1.02 -0.07
C SER A 199 10.74 2.19 0.73
N ARG A 200 10.91 3.40 0.20
CA ARG A 200 10.30 4.62 0.76
C ARG A 200 9.45 5.30 -0.30
N VAL A 201 8.21 5.64 0.03
CA VAL A 201 7.29 6.38 -0.84
C VAL A 201 6.81 7.63 -0.13
N THR A 202 7.19 8.80 -0.64
CA THR A 202 6.83 10.10 -0.06
C THR A 202 6.11 10.96 -1.08
N ALA A 203 4.91 11.41 -0.74
CA ALA A 203 4.19 12.45 -1.46
C ALA A 203 4.03 13.69 -0.59
N SER A 204 4.27 14.86 -1.17
CA SER A 204 4.07 16.15 -0.50
C SER A 204 3.42 17.16 -1.45
N SER A 205 2.41 17.89 -0.94
CA SER A 205 1.74 18.97 -1.67
C SER A 205 1.51 20.18 -0.78
N GLN A 206 1.48 21.37 -1.38
CA GLN A 206 1.19 22.61 -0.68
C GLN A 206 -0.30 22.98 -0.67
N ASN A 207 -1.16 22.42 -1.53
CA ASN A 207 -2.52 22.94 -1.72
C ASN A 207 -3.48 21.97 -2.44
N THR A 208 -3.04 20.74 -2.71
CA THR A 208 -3.85 19.70 -3.34
C THR A 208 -3.76 18.39 -2.60
N ALA A 209 -4.73 17.50 -2.85
CA ALA A 209 -4.72 16.15 -2.30
C ALA A 209 -3.40 15.44 -2.67
N SER A 210 -2.66 15.03 -1.64
CA SER A 210 -1.43 14.26 -1.74
C SER A 210 -1.74 12.79 -1.47
N MET A 211 -1.32 11.91 -2.35
CA MET A 211 -1.46 10.46 -2.25
C MET A 211 -0.08 9.85 -2.40
N ALA A 212 0.35 9.03 -1.44
CA ALA A 212 1.65 8.38 -1.56
C ALA A 212 1.56 7.16 -2.48
N ILE A 213 0.62 6.25 -2.25
CA ILE A 213 0.40 5.08 -3.10
C ILE A 213 -1.06 5.02 -3.56
N GLN A 214 -1.25 4.77 -4.85
CA GLN A 214 -2.53 4.39 -5.44
C GLN A 214 -2.45 3.01 -6.06
N SER A 215 -3.48 2.20 -5.85
CA SER A 215 -3.71 0.94 -6.55
C SER A 215 -5.16 0.88 -7.02
N VAL A 216 -5.37 0.76 -8.33
CA VAL A 216 -6.68 0.56 -8.94
C VAL A 216 -6.71 -0.69 -9.81
N GLY A 217 -7.62 -1.62 -9.50
CA GLY A 217 -7.79 -2.88 -10.21
C GLY A 217 -6.58 -3.81 -10.12
N SER A 218 -5.77 -3.69 -9.07
CA SER A 218 -4.51 -4.40 -8.89
C SER A 218 -4.45 -5.20 -7.59
N SER A 219 -3.46 -6.10 -7.48
CA SER A 219 -3.20 -6.90 -6.28
C SER A 219 -1.78 -6.73 -5.72
N PRO A 220 -1.35 -5.50 -5.32
CA PRO A 220 0.02 -5.30 -4.86
C PRO A 220 0.30 -5.89 -3.48
N VAL A 221 1.58 -6.24 -3.27
CA VAL A 221 2.16 -6.56 -1.95
C VAL A 221 3.14 -5.45 -1.59
N ILE A 222 2.93 -4.82 -0.43
CA ILE A 222 3.77 -3.77 0.12
C ILE A 222 4.35 -4.28 1.44
N THR A 223 5.67 -4.37 1.53
CA THR A 223 6.35 -4.98 2.69
C THR A 223 7.57 -4.15 3.11
N GLY A 224 7.87 -4.03 4.40
CA GLY A 224 9.08 -3.31 4.85
C GLY A 224 9.15 -1.85 4.35
N THR A 225 8.01 -1.24 4.01
CA THR A 225 7.99 0.02 3.24
C THR A 225 7.51 1.18 4.10
N ASP A 226 8.24 2.29 4.05
CA ASP A 226 7.85 3.56 4.66
C ASP A 226 7.03 4.39 3.66
N VAL A 227 5.75 4.60 3.94
CA VAL A 227 4.84 5.38 3.09
C VAL A 227 4.41 6.64 3.83
N SER A 228 4.58 7.80 3.21
CA SER A 228 4.25 9.09 3.82
C SER A 228 3.54 10.02 2.85
N ALA A 229 2.38 10.54 3.24
CA ALA A 229 1.69 11.62 2.53
C ALA A 229 1.59 12.86 3.42
N VAL A 230 2.01 14.02 2.89
CA VAL A 230 2.07 15.27 3.65
C VAL A 230 1.42 16.41 2.88
N ILE A 231 0.54 17.16 3.54
CA ILE A 231 0.03 18.43 3.01
C ILE A 231 0.40 19.56 3.97
N THR A 232 0.97 20.64 3.44
CA THR A 232 1.43 21.77 4.26
C THR A 232 0.39 22.88 4.47
N THR A 233 -0.80 22.77 3.86
CA THR A 233 -1.98 23.63 4.12
C THR A 233 -3.14 22.84 4.73
N ASP A 234 -4.19 23.56 5.10
CA ASP A 234 -5.49 23.01 5.55
C ASP A 234 -6.39 22.58 4.39
N SER A 235 -6.09 23.02 3.16
CA SER A 235 -6.82 22.70 1.94
C SER A 235 -6.35 21.38 1.30
N GLY A 236 -6.90 20.26 1.74
CA GLY A 236 -6.70 18.96 1.09
C GLY A 236 -7.00 17.77 2.00
N GLN A 237 -6.95 16.55 1.45
CA GLN A 237 -6.95 15.31 2.23
C GLN A 237 -5.75 14.46 1.83
N PRO A 238 -4.66 14.43 2.62
CA PRO A 238 -3.56 13.54 2.34
C PRO A 238 -3.95 12.09 2.56
N ARG A 239 -3.43 11.19 1.73
CA ARG A 239 -3.70 9.75 1.76
C ARG A 239 -2.40 8.96 1.65
N ALA A 240 -2.06 8.14 2.65
CA ALA A 240 -0.86 7.31 2.52
C ALA A 240 -1.10 6.20 1.49
N LEU A 241 -2.22 5.48 1.59
CA LEU A 241 -2.58 4.42 0.66
C LEU A 241 -4.04 4.53 0.22
N ARG A 242 -4.28 4.43 -1.09
CA ARG A 242 -5.60 4.20 -1.67
C ARG A 242 -5.61 2.89 -2.46
N VAL A 243 -6.63 2.08 -2.21
CA VAL A 243 -6.92 0.85 -2.95
C VAL A 243 -8.36 0.91 -3.46
N ALA A 244 -8.55 0.76 -4.77
CA ALA A 244 -9.87 0.76 -5.37
C ALA A 244 -10.03 -0.31 -6.45
N ALA A 245 -10.94 -1.25 -6.25
CA ALA A 245 -11.02 -2.51 -7.01
C ALA A 245 -9.73 -3.35 -6.91
N GLY A 246 -9.87 -4.63 -6.57
CA GLY A 246 -8.72 -5.53 -6.36
C GLY A 246 -8.36 -5.67 -4.90
N SER A 247 -7.13 -6.08 -4.61
CA SER A 247 -6.70 -6.39 -3.25
C SER A 247 -5.35 -5.75 -2.91
N ALA A 248 -5.04 -5.48 -1.65
CA ALA A 248 -3.69 -5.07 -1.28
C ALA A 248 -3.28 -5.72 0.03
N LEU A 249 -2.07 -6.29 0.06
CA LEU A 249 -1.44 -6.74 1.28
C LEU A 249 -0.37 -5.72 1.67
N VAL A 250 -0.50 -5.15 2.86
CA VAL A 250 0.52 -4.30 3.48
C VAL A 250 1.01 -5.00 4.73
N GLN A 251 2.31 -5.27 4.81
CA GLN A 251 2.92 -5.97 5.93
C GLN A 251 4.21 -5.28 6.39
N ASP A 252 4.53 -5.37 7.68
CA ASP A 252 5.81 -4.88 8.24
C ASP A 252 6.17 -3.44 7.80
N SER A 253 5.16 -2.59 7.64
CA SER A 253 5.28 -1.29 6.98
C SER A 253 4.81 -0.16 7.88
N ARG A 254 5.18 1.07 7.52
CA ARG A 254 4.69 2.28 8.21
C ARG A 254 3.97 3.18 7.23
N LEU A 255 2.72 3.51 7.52
CA LEU A 255 1.90 4.46 6.79
C LEU A 255 1.74 5.72 7.63
N THR A 256 2.27 6.85 7.17
CA THR A 256 2.20 8.13 7.88
C THR A 256 1.43 9.15 7.07
N VAL A 257 0.51 9.86 7.73
CA VAL A 257 -0.16 11.03 7.15
C VAL A 257 0.08 12.23 8.03
N GLY A 258 0.90 13.15 7.51
CA GLY A 258 1.30 14.38 8.18
C GLY A 258 0.65 15.63 7.57
N GLY A 259 0.76 16.74 8.29
CA GLY A 259 0.30 18.05 7.80
C GLY A 259 -0.61 18.80 8.74
N LEU A 260 -1.22 19.85 8.19
CA LEU A 260 -2.22 20.69 8.88
C LEU A 260 -3.65 20.18 8.63
N ALA A 261 -3.92 19.53 7.50
CA ALA A 261 -5.22 18.97 7.17
C ALA A 261 -5.46 17.58 7.77
N ASN A 262 -6.73 17.25 8.01
CA ASN A 262 -7.13 15.87 8.33
C ASN A 262 -6.90 14.97 7.11
N GLY A 263 -6.17 13.88 7.29
CA GLY A 263 -5.89 12.90 6.26
C GLY A 263 -6.50 11.54 6.52
N ILE A 264 -6.23 10.63 5.58
CA ILE A 264 -6.66 9.24 5.63
C ILE A 264 -5.43 8.35 5.50
N GLY A 265 -5.14 7.51 6.50
CA GLY A 265 -4.04 6.55 6.41
C GLY A 265 -4.26 5.59 5.25
N VAL A 266 -5.38 4.88 5.30
CA VAL A 266 -5.79 3.92 4.28
C VAL A 266 -7.21 4.22 3.82
N LEU A 267 -7.38 4.40 2.51
CA LEU A 267 -8.67 4.47 1.85
C LEU A 267 -8.91 3.23 1.00
N ALA A 268 -9.87 2.41 1.39
CA ALA A 268 -10.39 1.31 0.59
C ALA A 268 -11.74 1.72 0.00
N ASN A 269 -11.91 1.70 -1.32
CA ASN A 269 -13.17 2.09 -1.93
C ASN A 269 -13.52 1.23 -3.15
N ASP A 270 -14.78 0.85 -3.27
CA ASP A 270 -15.31 0.28 -4.51
C ASP A 270 -15.12 1.29 -5.67
N SER A 271 -14.77 0.79 -6.86
CA SER A 271 -14.69 1.57 -8.10
C SER A 271 -16.07 1.80 -8.73
N GLY A 272 -17.10 1.11 -8.26
CA GLY A 272 -18.45 1.11 -8.81
C GLY A 272 -18.65 0.12 -9.96
N ASP A 273 -17.63 -0.65 -10.33
CA ASP A 273 -17.72 -1.70 -11.36
C ASP A 273 -18.16 -3.06 -10.79
N GLY A 274 -18.38 -3.16 -9.47
CA GLY A 274 -18.79 -4.38 -8.79
C GLY A 274 -17.63 -5.30 -8.39
N SER A 275 -16.38 -4.95 -8.70
CA SER A 275 -15.20 -5.68 -8.26
C SER A 275 -15.00 -5.49 -6.76
N PRO A 276 -14.79 -6.57 -5.98
CA PRO A 276 -14.51 -6.43 -4.56
C PRO A 276 -13.20 -5.67 -4.35
N THR A 277 -13.18 -4.91 -3.26
CA THR A 277 -11.97 -4.22 -2.80
C THR A 277 -11.56 -4.82 -1.46
N GLU A 278 -10.36 -5.40 -1.37
CA GLU A 278 -9.83 -5.94 -0.12
C GLU A 278 -8.52 -5.26 0.29
N VAL A 279 -8.41 -4.79 1.53
CA VAL A 279 -7.14 -4.31 2.08
C VAL A 279 -6.80 -5.11 3.32
N VAL A 280 -5.59 -5.65 3.38
CA VAL A 280 -5.06 -6.39 4.52
C VAL A 280 -3.85 -5.67 5.07
N LEU A 281 -3.93 -5.24 6.33
CA LEU A 281 -2.80 -4.71 7.09
C LEU A 281 -2.32 -5.77 8.08
N ARG A 282 -1.03 -6.10 8.07
CA ARG A 282 -0.37 -7.01 9.02
C ARG A 282 0.85 -6.33 9.59
N ASP A 283 1.03 -6.36 10.91
CA ASP A 283 2.24 -5.83 11.57
C ASP A 283 2.60 -4.41 11.08
N THR A 284 1.58 -3.62 10.73
CA THR A 284 1.72 -2.33 10.07
C THR A 284 1.39 -1.22 11.04
N THR A 285 2.19 -0.16 11.04
CA THR A 285 1.90 1.05 11.82
C THR A 285 1.22 2.08 10.92
N VAL A 286 0.04 2.56 11.32
CA VAL A 286 -0.67 3.65 10.65
C VAL A 286 -0.70 4.85 11.61
N ASP A 287 -0.02 5.92 11.26
CA ASP A 287 0.19 7.12 12.08
C ASP A 287 -0.37 8.35 11.36
N VAL A 288 -1.51 8.86 11.80
CA VAL A 288 -2.26 9.88 11.05
C VAL A 288 -2.86 10.97 11.93
N ARG A 289 -2.94 12.18 11.37
CA ARG A 289 -3.89 13.20 11.85
C ARG A 289 -5.17 13.09 11.03
N GLY A 290 -6.16 12.35 11.54
CA GLY A 290 -7.44 12.13 10.84
C GLY A 290 -7.90 10.68 10.91
N ALA A 291 -8.47 10.16 9.81
CA ALA A 291 -8.94 8.79 9.75
C ALA A 291 -7.78 7.82 9.52
N ALA A 292 -7.58 6.85 10.41
CA ALA A 292 -6.59 5.80 10.16
C ALA A 292 -7.03 4.92 8.99
N LEU A 293 -8.34 4.62 8.91
CA LEU A 293 -8.92 3.79 7.87
C LEU A 293 -10.31 4.29 7.47
N SER A 294 -10.56 4.34 6.17
CA SER A 294 -11.87 4.60 5.59
C SER A 294 -12.18 3.53 4.54
N ALA A 295 -13.31 2.84 4.69
CA ALA A 295 -13.80 1.81 3.78
C ALA A 295 -15.20 2.19 3.25
N THR A 296 -15.39 2.16 1.93
CA THR A 296 -16.68 2.55 1.31
C THR A 296 -17.09 1.63 0.16
N GLY A 297 -18.34 1.16 0.15
CA GLY A 297 -18.94 0.39 -0.94
C GLY A 297 -19.20 -1.08 -0.58
N GLY A 298 -20.31 -1.62 -1.09
CA GLY A 298 -20.92 -2.91 -0.69
C GLY A 298 -19.99 -4.13 -0.72
N ALA A 299 -19.01 -4.12 -1.64
CA ALA A 299 -18.04 -5.19 -1.82
C ALA A 299 -16.64 -4.86 -1.25
N THR A 300 -16.55 -3.89 -0.32
CA THR A 300 -15.28 -3.46 0.27
C THR A 300 -15.06 -4.07 1.65
N THR A 301 -13.90 -4.70 1.83
CA THR A 301 -13.44 -5.26 3.10
C THR A 301 -12.05 -4.73 3.47
N ALA A 302 -11.87 -4.29 4.71
CA ALA A 302 -10.56 -3.97 5.26
C ALA A 302 -10.28 -4.81 6.51
N ASN A 303 -9.17 -5.53 6.51
CA ASN A 303 -8.74 -6.42 7.56
C ASN A 303 -7.45 -5.90 8.19
N VAL A 304 -7.43 -5.75 9.51
CA VAL A 304 -6.29 -5.22 10.28
C VAL A 304 -5.87 -6.25 11.31
N TYR A 305 -4.63 -6.74 11.20
CA TYR A 305 -4.06 -7.79 12.04
C TYR A 305 -2.76 -7.32 12.68
N SER A 306 -2.59 -7.53 13.99
CA SER A 306 -1.33 -7.26 14.71
C SER A 306 -0.74 -5.86 14.46
N SER A 307 -1.58 -4.89 14.11
CA SER A 307 -1.14 -3.58 13.61
C SER A 307 -1.32 -2.50 14.67
N THR A 308 -0.64 -1.36 14.51
CA THR A 308 -0.74 -0.24 15.45
C THR A 308 -1.37 0.96 14.75
N LEU A 309 -2.52 1.45 15.23
CA LEU A 309 -3.17 2.65 14.71
C LEU A 309 -3.02 3.82 15.70
N ILE A 310 -2.39 4.90 15.23
CA ILE A 310 -2.03 6.09 16.00
C ILE A 310 -2.66 7.31 15.34
N GLY A 311 -3.23 8.22 16.15
CA GLY A 311 -3.85 9.44 15.65
C GLY A 311 -4.69 10.19 16.69
N THR A 312 -5.09 11.41 16.36
CA THR A 312 -5.87 12.29 17.26
C THR A 312 -7.01 12.98 16.51
N PRO A 313 -8.27 12.46 16.60
CA PRO A 313 -8.62 11.11 17.03
C PRO A 313 -8.35 10.06 15.93
N VAL A 314 -7.98 8.83 16.31
CA VAL A 314 -7.98 7.69 15.39
C VAL A 314 -9.42 7.38 15.02
N SER A 315 -9.80 7.59 13.75
CA SER A 315 -11.11 7.17 13.25
C SER A 315 -11.06 6.03 12.25
N LEU A 316 -12.00 5.11 12.42
CA LEU A 316 -12.35 4.06 11.47
C LEU A 316 -13.73 4.42 10.90
N SER A 317 -13.82 4.55 9.58
CA SER A 317 -15.06 4.91 8.89
C SER A 317 -15.46 3.78 7.94
N ALA A 318 -16.68 3.27 8.07
CA ALA A 318 -17.24 2.30 7.13
C ALA A 318 -18.61 2.77 6.62
N THR A 319 -18.77 2.79 5.30
CA THR A 319 -20.05 3.09 4.63
C THR A 319 -20.39 1.97 3.67
N ALA A 320 -21.40 1.16 4.02
CA ALA A 320 -21.76 -0.06 3.30
C ALA A 320 -20.56 -1.00 3.09
N ALA A 321 -19.63 -1.06 4.04
CA ALA A 321 -18.38 -1.82 3.93
C ALA A 321 -18.12 -2.64 5.20
N THR A 322 -17.14 -3.54 5.16
CA THR A 322 -16.72 -4.35 6.32
C THR A 322 -15.33 -3.96 6.80
N ILE A 323 -15.18 -3.72 8.11
CA ILE A 323 -13.86 -3.54 8.74
C ILE A 323 -13.71 -4.59 9.85
N ASN A 324 -12.67 -5.42 9.74
CA ASN A 324 -12.28 -6.41 10.74
C ASN A 324 -10.96 -5.98 11.40
N VAL A 325 -10.94 -5.91 12.73
CA VAL A 325 -9.75 -5.56 13.51
C VAL A 325 -9.47 -6.69 14.50
N LEU A 326 -8.32 -7.36 14.35
CA LEU A 326 -7.88 -8.47 15.19
C LEU A 326 -6.50 -8.17 15.80
N ALA A 327 -6.36 -8.37 17.10
CA ALA A 327 -5.08 -8.32 17.83
C ALA A 327 -4.25 -7.03 17.59
N SER A 328 -4.90 -5.89 17.40
CA SER A 328 -4.26 -4.62 17.02
C SER A 328 -4.33 -3.59 18.15
N VAL A 329 -3.35 -2.69 18.21
CA VAL A 329 -3.28 -1.60 19.22
C VAL A 329 -3.95 -0.34 18.67
N LEU A 330 -4.90 0.20 19.43
CA LEU A 330 -5.61 1.44 19.12
C LEU A 330 -5.37 2.47 20.23
N SER A 331 -4.92 3.67 19.89
CA SER A 331 -4.79 4.80 20.83
C SER A 331 -5.74 5.94 20.45
N ASN A 332 -6.45 6.56 21.41
CA ASN A 332 -7.33 7.74 21.20
C ASN A 332 -8.39 7.59 20.07
N HIS A 333 -9.31 6.64 20.22
CA HIS A 333 -10.21 6.18 19.13
C HIS A 333 -11.60 6.86 19.12
N LYS A 334 -12.13 7.08 17.91
CA LYS A 334 -13.54 7.40 17.61
C LYS A 334 -14.01 6.58 16.41
N VAL A 335 -14.94 5.65 16.61
CA VAL A 335 -15.50 4.80 15.55
C VAL A 335 -16.74 5.45 14.93
N ILE A 336 -16.87 5.44 13.60
CA ILE A 336 -18.03 5.99 12.88
C ILE A 336 -18.49 4.98 11.81
N GLY A 337 -19.75 4.55 11.83
CA GLY A 337 -20.29 3.62 10.83
C GLY A 337 -21.75 3.89 10.51
N ALA A 338 -22.09 3.86 9.21
CA ALA A 338 -23.47 3.90 8.72
C ALA A 338 -23.69 2.71 7.76
N GLY A 339 -24.64 1.82 8.10
CA GLY A 339 -24.98 0.65 7.27
C GLY A 339 -23.86 -0.37 7.09
N SER A 340 -22.96 -0.51 8.07
CA SER A 340 -21.71 -1.30 7.96
C SER A 340 -21.58 -2.34 9.07
N VAL A 341 -20.77 -3.38 8.85
CA VAL A 341 -20.42 -4.41 9.85
C VAL A 341 -19.01 -4.18 10.33
N MET A 342 -18.83 -3.96 11.64
CA MET A 342 -17.51 -3.85 12.26
C MET A 342 -17.32 -4.97 13.29
N ARG A 343 -16.20 -5.70 13.19
CA ARG A 343 -15.82 -6.75 14.14
C ARG A 343 -14.48 -6.39 14.77
N CYS A 344 -14.47 -6.05 16.06
CA CYS A 344 -13.25 -5.78 16.80
C CYS A 344 -12.99 -6.87 17.83
N VAL A 345 -11.82 -7.52 17.74
CA VAL A 345 -11.24 -8.35 18.80
C VAL A 345 -9.91 -7.72 19.18
N ALA A 346 -9.96 -6.76 20.10
CA ALA A 346 -8.77 -6.07 20.59
C ALA A 346 -8.08 -6.89 21.70
N SER A 347 -6.75 -7.02 21.63
CA SER A 347 -5.93 -7.49 22.75
C SER A 347 -5.23 -6.28 23.37
N VAL A 348 -5.50 -6.03 24.65
CA VAL A 348 -4.99 -4.86 25.38
C VAL A 348 -3.65 -5.20 26.03
N ARG A 349 -2.60 -4.42 25.78
CA ARG A 349 -1.38 -4.46 26.60
C ARG A 349 -1.63 -3.73 27.93
N PRO A 350 -1.17 -4.26 29.07
CA PRO A 350 -1.51 -3.75 30.41
C PRO A 350 -0.87 -2.40 30.81
N ASP A 351 -0.12 -1.75 29.91
CA ASP A 351 0.79 -0.65 30.29
C ASP A 351 0.23 0.76 30.12
N PHE A 352 -1.07 0.93 29.80
CA PHE A 352 -1.71 2.25 29.68
C PHE A 352 -2.85 2.43 30.69
N THR A 353 -2.72 3.47 31.54
CA THR A 353 -3.61 3.80 32.67
C THR A 353 -4.87 4.57 32.29
N THR A 354 -5.37 4.47 31.05
CA THR A 354 -6.63 5.10 30.64
C THR A 354 -7.67 4.02 30.33
N ALA A 355 -8.82 4.11 30.99
CA ALA A 355 -9.93 3.19 30.83
C ALA A 355 -10.34 3.10 29.35
N VAL A 356 -10.30 1.89 28.79
CA VAL A 356 -10.77 1.62 27.43
C VAL A 356 -12.09 0.86 27.52
N SER A 357 -13.18 1.51 27.12
CA SER A 357 -14.43 0.81 26.81
C SER A 357 -14.32 0.23 25.41
N ALA A 358 -14.13 -1.09 25.32
CA ALA A 358 -14.42 -1.81 24.08
C ALA A 358 -15.94 -1.96 23.98
N SER A 359 -16.59 -1.10 23.21
CA SER A 359 -17.92 -1.39 22.65
C SER A 359 -17.85 -1.16 21.15
N CYS A 360 -18.05 -2.23 20.38
CA CYS A 360 -18.44 -2.11 18.98
C CYS A 360 -19.82 -1.46 18.89
#